data_AF-K1SX13-F1
#
_entry.id   AF-K1SX13-F1
#
_cell.length_a   1.000
_cell.length_b   1.000
_cell.length_c   1.000
_cell.angle_alpha   90.00
_cell.angle_beta   90.00
_cell.angle_gamma   90.00
#
_symmetry.space_group_name_H-M   'P 1'
#
loop_
_entity.id
_entity.type
_entity.pdbx_description
1 polymer ?
#
loop_
_entity_poly.entity_id
_entity_poly.type
_entity_poly.pdbx_seq_one_letter_code
_entity_poly.pdbx_strand_id
1 'polypeptide(L)' 'KNLEMRVDAENGATDGKFQLAKLAKQYNLDAIHDTVHEMARDEARHGKAFEGLLKRYFGE' A
#
# COMPACT_ATOMS: atom_id res chain seq x y z
N LYS A 1 3.55 16.73 -10.04
CA LYS A 1 3.90 17.12 -8.64
C LYS A 1 2.95 16.57 -7.56
N ASN A 2 1.68 16.98 -7.44
CA ASN A 2 0.82 16.49 -6.34
C ASN A 2 0.44 15.00 -6.43
N LEU A 3 0.27 14.45 -7.64
CA LEU A 3 -0.11 13.05 -7.81
C LEU A 3 1.07 12.08 -7.68
N GLU A 4 2.25 12.40 -8.23
CA GLU A 4 3.45 11.55 -8.08
C GLU A 4 3.86 11.40 -6.61
N MET A 5 3.85 12.51 -5.84
CA MET A 5 4.11 12.45 -4.39
C MET A 5 3.10 11.59 -3.62
N ARG A 6 1.85 11.51 -4.08
CA ARG A 6 0.85 10.60 -3.47
C ARG A 6 1.14 9.15 -3.82
N VAL A 7 1.51 8.84 -5.06
CA VAL A 7 1.87 7.47 -5.45
C VAL A 7 3.09 6.95 -4.68
N ASP A 8 4.12 7.78 -4.51
CA ASP A 8 5.30 7.38 -3.72
C ASP A 8 4.97 7.18 -2.24
N ALA A 9 4.11 8.03 -1.67
CA ALA A 9 3.64 7.89 -0.29
C ALA A 9 2.82 6.60 -0.08
N GLU A 10 1.92 6.27 -1.02
CA GLU A 10 1.11 5.04 -0.96
C GLU A 10 1.98 3.78 -1.10
N ASN A 11 2.99 3.81 -1.97
CA ASN A 11 3.95 2.70 -2.12
C ASN A 11 4.78 2.49 -0.84
N GLY A 12 5.26 3.57 -0.22
CA GLY A 12 5.98 3.51 1.05
C GLY A 12 5.10 3.01 2.21
N ALA A 13 3.84 3.44 2.27
CA ALA A 13 2.88 2.94 3.27
C ALA A 13 2.57 1.45 3.09
N THR A 14 2.47 0.99 1.84
CA THR A 14 2.23 -0.42 1.50
C THR A 14 3.40 -1.31 1.95
N ASP A 15 4.65 -0.91 1.69
CA ASP A 15 5.83 -1.67 2.12
C ASP A 15 5.95 -1.72 3.65
N GLY A 16 5.75 -0.59 4.33
CA GLY A 16 5.77 -0.53 5.80
C GLY A 16 4.74 -1.46 6.45
N LYS A 17 3.51 -1.49 5.92
CA LYS A 17 2.46 -2.42 6.39
C LYS A 17 2.80 -3.88 6.07
N PHE A 18 3.40 -4.16 4.92
CA PHE A 18 3.81 -5.52 4.57
C PHE A 18 4.92 -6.05 5.49
N GLN A 19 5.94 -5.24 5.78
CA GLN A 19 6.98 -5.60 6.75
C GLN A 19 6.40 -5.81 8.16
N LEU A 20 5.46 -4.96 8.57
CA LEU A 20 4.79 -5.09 9.87
C LEU A 20 3.96 -6.37 9.97
N ALA A 21 3.21 -6.73 8.92
CA ALA A 21 2.47 -8.00 8.88
C ALA A 21 3.44 -9.19 8.96
N LYS A 22 4.54 -9.16 8.21
CA LYS A 22 5.57 -10.21 8.24
C LYS A 22 6.17 -10.36 9.65
N LEU A 23 6.46 -9.25 10.32
CA LEU A 23 6.96 -9.24 11.69
C LEU A 23 5.91 -9.79 12.68
N ALA A 24 4.64 -9.38 12.55
CA ALA A 24 3.54 -9.90 13.37
C ALA A 24 3.42 -11.43 13.24
N LYS A 25 3.58 -11.97 12.03
CA LYS A 25 3.60 -13.43 11.81
C LYS A 25 4.78 -14.11 12.50
N GLN A 26 5.96 -13.50 12.52
CA GLN A 26 7.13 -14.03 13.23
C GLN A 26 6.90 -14.14 14.74
N TYR A 27 6.12 -13.23 15.32
CA TYR A 27 5.77 -13.24 16.74
C TYR A 27 4.47 -14.00 17.06
N ASN A 28 3.89 -14.75 16.11
CA ASN A 28 2.61 -15.45 16.24
C ASN A 28 1.44 -14.52 16.65
N LEU A 29 1.48 -13.26 16.23
CA LEU A 29 0.41 -12.29 16.44
C LEU A 29 -0.57 -12.33 15.27
N ASP A 30 -1.28 -13.46 15.12
CA ASP A 30 -2.10 -13.75 13.94
C ASP A 30 -3.21 -12.70 13.70
N ALA A 31 -3.87 -12.22 14.77
CA ALA A 31 -4.91 -11.19 14.64
C ALA A 31 -4.36 -9.86 14.09
N ILE A 32 -3.12 -9.50 14.47
CA ILE A 32 -2.46 -8.28 13.98
C ILE A 32 -1.98 -8.50 12.55
N HIS A 33 -1.41 -9.67 12.26
CA HIS A 33 -1.02 -10.05 10.90
C HIS A 33 -2.21 -9.92 9.94
N ASP A 34 -3.35 -10.53 10.25
CA ASP A 34 -4.50 -10.56 9.34
C ASP A 34 -5.07 -9.16 9.10
N THR A 35 -5.18 -8.35 10.16
CA THR A 35 -5.65 -6.96 10.05
C THR A 35 -4.70 -6.12 9.19
N VAL A 36 -3.40 -6.17 9.47
CA VAL A 36 -2.41 -5.36 8.75
C VAL A 36 -2.22 -5.86 7.31
N HIS A 37 -2.38 -7.16 7.07
CA HIS A 37 -2.28 -7.74 5.73
C HIS A 37 -3.44 -7.30 4.83
N GLU A 38 -4.67 -7.28 5.35
CA GLU A 38 -5.82 -6.73 4.62
C GLU A 38 -5.67 -5.22 4.39
N MET A 39 -5.18 -4.45 5.37
CA MET A 39 -4.86 -3.03 5.17
C MET A 39 -3.80 -2.81 4.08
N ALA A 40 -2.79 -3.67 3.97
CA ALA A 40 -1.77 -3.58 2.92
C ALA A 40 -2.35 -3.87 1.52
N ARG A 41 -3.34 -4.78 1.42
CA ARG A 41 -4.07 -5.03 0.17
C ARG A 41 -4.89 -3.83 -0.27
N ASP A 42 -5.52 -3.13 0.67
CA ASP A 42 -6.31 -1.94 0.36
C ASP A 42 -5.43 -0.81 -0.20
N GLU A 43 -4.26 -0.56 0.39
CA GLU A 43 -3.33 0.47 -0.13
C GLU A 43 -2.78 0.11 -1.50
N ALA A 44 -2.51 -1.18 -1.77
CA ALA A 44 -2.12 -1.62 -3.11
C ALA A 44 -3.24 -1.38 -4.16
N ARG A 45 -4.52 -1.45 -3.76
CA ARG A 45 -5.65 -1.09 -4.64
C ARG A 45 -5.73 0.42 -4.84
N HIS A 46 -5.51 1.23 -3.79
CA HIS A 46 -5.44 2.68 -3.91
C HIS A 46 -4.31 3.13 -4.85
N GLY A 47 -3.11 2.56 -4.69
CA GLY A 47 -1.96 2.83 -5.58
C GLY A 47 -2.28 2.55 -7.05
N LYS A 48 -2.89 1.40 -7.36
CA LYS A 48 -3.33 1.06 -8.73
C LYS A 48 -4.40 2.02 -9.27
N ALA A 49 -5.33 2.45 -8.44
CA ALA A 49 -6.34 3.43 -8.83
C ALA A 49 -5.72 4.79 -9.16
N PHE A 50 -4.77 5.26 -8.33
CA PHE A 50 -4.04 6.50 -8.59
C PHE A 50 -3.12 6.42 -9.81
N GLU A 51 -2.44 5.29 -10.03
CA GLU A 51 -1.65 5.03 -11.24
C GLU A 51 -2.53 5.07 -12.50
N GLY A 52 -3.71 4.44 -12.46
CA GLY A 52 -4.69 4.50 -13.55
C GLY A 52 -5.20 5.91 -13.85
N LEU A 53 -5.44 6.71 -12.81
CA LEU A 53 -5.81 8.12 -12.95
C LEU A 53 -4.65 8.96 -13.52
N LEU A 54 -3.43 8.76 -13.03
CA LEU A 54 -2.23 9.41 -13.57
C LEU A 54 -2.07 9.14 -15.06
N LYS A 55 -2.14 7.87 -15.46
CA LYS A 55 -2.04 7.48 -16.87
C LYS A 55 -3.15 8.10 -17.72
N ARG A 56 -4.37 8.20 -17.20
CA ARG A 56 -5.52 8.76 -17.94
C ARG A 56 -5.46 10.26 -18.13
N TYR A 57 -4.98 11.01 -17.14
CA TYR A 57 -5.02 12.48 -17.15
C TYR A 57 -3.68 13.14 -17.49
N PHE A 58 -2.58 12.42 -17.30
CA PHE A 58 -1.20 12.93 -17.46
C PHE A 58 -0.31 12.00 -18.29
N GLY A 59 -0.81 10.86 -18.78
CA GLY A 59 -0.07 10.00 -19.69
C GLY A 59 -0.25 10.42 -21.15
N GLU A 60 0.87 10.47 -21.89
CA GLU A 60 0.91 10.09 -23.30
C GLU A 60 0.50 8.61 -23.48
#